data_AF-A0A2N7HT50-F1
#
_entry.id   AF-A0A2N7HT50-F1
#
_cell.length_a   1.000
_cell.length_b   1.000
_cell.length_c   1.000
_cell.angle_alpha   90.00
_cell.angle_beta   90.00
_cell.angle_gamma   90.00
#
_symmetry.space_group_name_H-M   'P 1'
#
loop_
_entity.id
_entity.type
_entity.pdbx_description
1 polymer ?
#
loop_
_entity_poly.entity_id
_entity_poly.type
_entity_poly.pdbx_seq_one_letter_code
_entity_poly.pdbx_strand_id
1 'polypeptide(L)'
;MIRLFLALPLAGALGLALFSFMAWMVDNGHQRSPDESETLSFNMVMVEQEQEVQRRQRAVPEKPEMPEPPPEAQTSQSQAEVTPLNSMSSLPSLDLNTSIDGLAINAPTFSDFGSNQQAMPLYRVEPRYPAKALKRGAEGFVIMSFTIDETGRPVDIKVTDANPRRMFEREAMRALKNWKYQPKVVDGKAIAQVGQTVKLEFKLAK
;
A
#
# COMPACT_ATOMS: atom_id res chain seq x y z
N MET A 1 -60.56 -5.80 -36.20
CA MET A 1 -59.36 -5.88 -37.06
C MET A 1 -58.66 -4.53 -37.25
N ILE A 2 -59.37 -3.40 -37.41
CA ILE A 2 -58.75 -2.04 -37.53
C ILE A 2 -57.74 -1.68 -36.42
N ARG A 3 -57.98 -2.08 -35.17
CA ARG A 3 -57.08 -1.76 -34.04
C ARG A 3 -55.67 -2.33 -34.21
N LEU A 4 -55.54 -3.50 -34.85
CA LEU A 4 -54.24 -4.16 -35.05
C LEU A 4 -53.47 -3.50 -36.20
N PHE A 5 -54.18 -3.12 -37.27
CA PHE A 5 -53.59 -2.39 -38.40
C PHE A 5 -53.15 -0.97 -38.04
N LEU A 6 -53.76 -0.33 -37.02
CA LEU A 6 -53.32 0.97 -36.51
C LEU A 6 -52.21 0.86 -35.45
N ALA A 7 -52.24 -0.17 -34.59
CA ALA A 7 -51.27 -0.35 -33.53
C ALA A 7 -49.89 -0.79 -34.03
N LEU A 8 -49.84 -1.60 -35.10
CA LEU A 8 -48.58 -2.12 -35.65
C LEU A 8 -47.64 -1.02 -36.18
N PRO A 9 -48.07 -0.06 -37.01
CA PRO A 9 -47.20 1.04 -37.45
C PRO A 9 -46.86 2.00 -36.31
N LEU A 10 -47.79 2.23 -35.36
CA LEU A 10 -47.56 3.11 -34.21
C LEU A 10 -46.48 2.55 -33.28
N ALA A 11 -46.52 1.25 -32.99
CA ALA A 11 -45.50 0.58 -32.19
C ALA A 11 -44.14 0.57 -32.88
N GLY A 12 -44.10 0.33 -34.20
CA GLY A 12 -42.87 0.39 -34.99
C GLY A 12 -42.24 1.78 -34.97
N ALA A 13 -43.05 2.84 -35.12
CA ALA A 13 -42.61 4.22 -35.04
C ALA A 13 -42.04 4.57 -33.65
N LEU A 14 -42.70 4.12 -32.58
CA LEU A 14 -42.25 4.34 -31.20
C LEU A 14 -40.93 3.61 -30.90
N GLY A 15 -40.78 2.38 -31.39
CA GLY A 15 -39.56 1.59 -31.25
C GLY A 15 -38.38 2.22 -32.00
N LEU A 16 -38.60 2.65 -33.24
CA LEU A 16 -37.58 3.35 -34.02
C LEU A 16 -37.18 4.69 -33.39
N ALA A 17 -38.15 5.44 -32.87
CA ALA A 17 -37.88 6.72 -32.20
C ALA A 17 -37.00 6.51 -30.95
N LEU A 18 -37.33 5.54 -30.10
CA LEU A 18 -36.54 5.22 -28.90
C LEU A 18 -35.14 4.71 -29.27
N PHE A 19 -35.02 3.82 -30.25
CA PHE A 19 -33.74 3.29 -30.69
C PHE A 19 -32.84 4.39 -31.27
N SER A 20 -33.39 5.25 -32.11
CA SER A 20 -32.64 6.37 -32.71
C SER A 20 -32.22 7.40 -31.65
N PHE A 21 -33.05 7.63 -30.62
CA PHE A 21 -32.72 8.48 -29.49
C PHE A 21 -31.60 7.89 -28.62
N MET A 22 -31.62 6.58 -28.37
CA MET A 22 -30.52 5.88 -27.68
C MET A 22 -29.23 5.94 -28.48
N ALA A 23 -29.28 5.68 -29.79
CA ALA A 23 -28.11 5.77 -30.67
C ALA A 23 -27.50 7.18 -30.66
N TRP A 24 -28.34 8.21 -30.69
CA TRP A 24 -27.88 9.60 -30.62
C TRP A 24 -27.26 9.96 -29.26
N MET A 25 -27.80 9.42 -28.17
CA MET A 25 -27.23 9.63 -26.82
C MET A 25 -25.88 8.94 -26.63
N VAL A 26 -25.66 7.79 -27.29
CA VAL A 26 -24.39 7.05 -27.25
C VAL A 26 -23.28 7.79 -27.99
N ASP A 27 -23.60 8.48 -29.08
CA ASP A 27 -22.61 9.15 -29.92
C ASP A 27 -22.20 10.54 -29.38
N ASN A 28 -23.02 11.17 -28.53
CA ASN A 28 -22.70 12.48 -27.95
C ASN A 28 -21.82 12.43 -26.68
N GLY A 29 -21.08 11.32 -26.50
CA GLY A 29 -20.24 11.04 -25.34
C GLY A 29 -18.81 10.73 -25.74
N HIS A 30 -18.13 11.67 -26.39
CA HIS A 30 -16.69 11.66 -26.66
C HIS A 30 -16.16 10.34 -27.25
N GLN A 31 -16.15 10.21 -28.58
CA GLN A 31 -14.99 9.59 -29.22
C GLN A 31 -13.76 10.41 -28.82
N ARG A 32 -13.14 10.05 -27.69
CA ARG A 32 -11.68 9.99 -27.70
C ARG A 32 -11.39 8.98 -28.79
N SER A 33 -10.99 9.47 -29.95
CA SER A 33 -10.22 8.68 -30.91
C SER A 33 -9.29 7.78 -30.08
N PRO A 34 -9.33 6.45 -30.26
CA PRO A 34 -8.22 5.65 -29.79
C PRO A 34 -6.99 6.31 -30.39
N ASP A 35 -6.17 6.92 -29.55
CA ASP A 35 -4.84 7.35 -29.98
C ASP A 35 -4.24 6.07 -30.56
N GLU A 36 -4.00 6.12 -31.87
CA GLU A 36 -3.31 5.08 -32.60
C GLU A 36 -1.96 4.97 -31.90
N SER A 37 -1.86 4.03 -30.96
CA SER A 37 -0.63 3.78 -30.24
C SER A 37 0.34 3.32 -31.29
N GLU A 38 1.17 4.24 -31.78
CA GLU A 38 2.37 3.93 -32.54
C GLU A 38 3.01 2.79 -31.79
N THR A 39 2.97 1.60 -32.39
CA THR A 39 3.66 0.45 -31.86
C THR A 39 5.11 0.88 -31.84
N LEU A 40 5.60 1.31 -30.67
CA LEU A 40 7.00 1.56 -30.41
C LEU A 40 7.69 0.24 -30.72
N SER A 41 8.16 0.11 -31.97
CA SER A 41 9.02 -0.97 -32.39
C SER A 41 10.35 -0.68 -31.73
N PHE A 42 10.46 -1.08 -30.47
CA PHE A 42 11.73 -1.15 -29.79
C PHE A 42 12.56 -2.17 -30.58
N ASN A 43 13.47 -1.68 -31.42
CA ASN A 43 14.58 -2.47 -31.91
C ASN A 43 15.48 -2.73 -30.70
N MET A 44 15.07 -3.66 -29.86
CA MET A 44 15.87 -4.19 -28.78
C MET A 44 16.99 -4.99 -29.44
N VAL A 45 18.08 -4.29 -29.78
CA VAL A 45 19.36 -4.94 -30.04
C VAL A 45 19.75 -5.58 -28.72
N MET A 46 19.50 -6.89 -28.62
CA MET A 46 20.04 -7.75 -27.58
C MET A 46 21.56 -7.72 -27.76
N VAL A 47 22.22 -6.74 -27.15
CA VAL A 47 23.66 -6.82 -26.91
C VAL A 47 23.80 -7.83 -25.79
N GLU A 48 24.04 -9.07 -26.17
CA GLU A 48 24.52 -10.11 -25.26
C GLU A 48 25.86 -9.63 -24.73
N GLN A 49 25.85 -8.86 -23.64
CA GLN A 49 27.07 -8.60 -22.90
C GLN A 49 27.46 -9.92 -22.27
N GLU A 50 28.37 -10.63 -22.93
CA GLU A 50 29.15 -11.72 -22.37
C GLU A 50 29.93 -11.16 -21.17
N GLN A 51 29.26 -11.03 -20.03
CA GLN A 51 29.96 -10.91 -18.75
C GLN A 51 30.52 -12.29 -18.44
N GLU A 52 31.80 -12.50 -18.74
CA GLU A 52 32.56 -13.56 -18.11
C GLU A 52 32.38 -13.43 -16.60
N VAL A 53 31.63 -14.37 -16.03
CA VAL A 53 31.42 -14.46 -14.60
C VAL A 53 32.76 -14.80 -13.98
N GLN A 54 33.52 -13.78 -13.57
CA GLN A 54 34.66 -13.97 -12.65
C GLN A 54 34.08 -14.46 -11.33
N ARG A 55 33.95 -15.80 -11.23
CA ARG A 55 33.65 -16.50 -10.00
C ARG A 55 34.78 -16.20 -9.03
N ARG A 56 34.59 -15.18 -8.19
CA ARG A 56 35.50 -14.88 -7.08
C ARG A 56 35.64 -16.16 -6.27
N GLN A 57 36.79 -16.80 -6.37
CA GLN A 57 37.15 -17.91 -5.50
C GLN A 57 37.36 -17.32 -4.11
N ARG A 58 36.33 -17.40 -3.28
CA ARG A 58 36.47 -17.13 -1.85
C ARG A 58 37.21 -18.32 -1.25
N ALA A 59 38.46 -18.15 -0.85
CA ALA A 59 39.06 -19.02 0.14
C ALA A 59 38.29 -18.82 1.44
N VAL A 60 37.88 -19.92 2.07
CA VAL A 60 37.27 -19.88 3.39
C VAL A 60 38.34 -19.33 4.35
N PRO A 61 38.09 -18.23 5.08
CA PRO A 61 39.04 -17.74 6.07
C PRO A 61 39.33 -18.87 7.07
N GLU A 62 40.59 -19.02 7.46
CA GLU A 62 40.97 -20.04 8.46
C GLU A 62 40.13 -19.85 9.72
N LYS A 63 39.53 -20.96 10.17
CA LYS A 63 38.64 -20.97 11.31
C LYS A 63 39.43 -20.46 12.52
N PRO A 64 38.98 -19.40 13.22
CA PRO A 64 39.62 -18.95 14.45
C PRO A 64 39.69 -20.13 15.42
N GLU A 65 40.83 -20.32 16.07
CA GLU A 65 40.96 -21.32 17.13
C GLU A 65 39.88 -21.03 18.18
N MET A 66 39.10 -22.06 18.52
CA MET A 66 38.00 -21.92 19.47
C MET A 66 38.61 -21.56 20.82
N PRO A 67 38.19 -20.45 21.46
CA PRO A 67 38.63 -20.16 22.82
C PRO A 67 38.22 -21.33 23.72
N GLU A 68 39.13 -21.75 24.61
CA GLU A 68 38.89 -22.84 25.54
C GLU A 68 37.59 -22.60 26.33
N PRO A 69 36.73 -23.63 26.49
CA PRO A 69 35.47 -23.47 27.19
C PRO A 69 35.74 -22.99 28.62
N PRO A 70 35.00 -21.98 29.12
CA PRO A 70 35.13 -21.52 30.50
C PRO A 70 34.89 -22.68 31.46
N PRO A 71 35.60 -22.72 32.61
CA PRO A 71 35.37 -23.74 33.61
C PRO A 71 33.90 -23.77 34.04
N GLU A 72 33.30 -24.96 34.03
CA GLU A 72 31.89 -25.21 34.32
C GLU A 72 31.51 -24.61 35.69
N ALA A 73 30.51 -23.72 35.68
CA ALA A 73 29.91 -23.23 36.91
C ALA A 73 29.08 -24.35 37.56
N GLN A 74 29.29 -24.59 38.86
CA GLN A 74 28.54 -25.57 39.65
C GLN A 74 27.06 -25.19 39.71
N THR A 75 26.19 -26.10 39.28
CA THR A 75 24.73 -25.92 39.32
C THR A 75 24.19 -26.15 40.73
N SER A 76 23.57 -25.14 41.34
CA SER A 76 22.74 -25.31 42.54
C SER A 76 21.42 -25.97 42.18
N GLN A 77 21.20 -27.18 42.69
CA GLN A 77 19.92 -27.89 42.56
C GLN A 77 18.89 -27.29 43.52
N SER A 78 17.77 -26.81 42.99
CA SER A 78 16.55 -26.59 43.79
C SER A 78 15.47 -27.53 43.27
N GLN A 79 15.01 -28.43 44.14
CA GLN A 79 13.96 -29.41 43.89
C GLN A 79 12.61 -28.69 43.87
N ALA A 80 11.84 -28.87 42.78
CA ALA A 80 10.43 -28.51 42.75
C ALA A 80 9.60 -29.79 42.93
N GLU A 81 8.86 -29.82 44.03
CA GLU A 81 7.89 -30.85 44.42
C GLU A 81 6.69 -30.81 43.45
N VAL A 82 6.28 -31.98 42.94
CA VAL A 82 5.13 -32.12 42.03
C VAL A 82 3.96 -32.79 42.76
N THR A 83 2.88 -32.06 42.98
CA THR A 83 1.59 -32.60 43.44
C THR A 83 0.66 -32.80 42.23
N PRO A 84 0.03 -33.98 42.04
CA PRO A 84 -0.88 -34.19 40.92
C PRO A 84 -2.33 -33.84 41.32
N LEU A 85 -3.18 -33.44 40.35
CA LEU A 85 -4.39 -34.19 40.00
C LEU A 85 -5.28 -33.47 38.96
N ASN A 86 -5.60 -34.22 37.90
CA ASN A 86 -6.75 -34.27 37.00
C ASN A 86 -7.76 -33.10 36.79
N SER A 87 -8.22 -33.15 35.53
CA SER A 87 -9.61 -33.16 35.04
C SER A 87 -10.13 -31.94 34.30
N MET A 88 -10.36 -32.19 33.00
CA MET A 88 -11.46 -31.75 32.13
C MET A 88 -12.11 -30.39 32.43
N SER A 89 -12.13 -29.53 31.41
CA SER A 89 -13.35 -29.12 30.68
C SER A 89 -13.14 -27.75 30.03
N SER A 90 -13.63 -27.61 28.78
CA SER A 90 -13.98 -26.36 28.10
C SER A 90 -12.97 -25.21 28.18
N LEU A 91 -12.19 -25.01 27.12
CA LEU A 91 -11.36 -23.81 26.97
C LEU A 91 -12.23 -22.54 27.04
N PRO A 92 -12.03 -21.66 28.03
CA PRO A 92 -12.44 -20.27 27.96
C PRO A 92 -11.44 -19.52 27.06
N SER A 93 -11.90 -18.38 26.52
CA SER A 93 -11.10 -17.44 25.73
C SER A 93 -9.71 -17.21 26.33
N LEU A 94 -8.69 -17.37 25.48
CA LEU A 94 -7.30 -17.18 25.83
C LEU A 94 -7.03 -15.69 26.05
N ASP A 95 -7.20 -15.25 27.30
CA ASP A 95 -6.87 -13.92 27.79
C ASP A 95 -5.37 -13.92 28.11
N LEU A 96 -4.51 -13.58 27.12
CA LEU A 96 -3.08 -13.36 27.37
C LEU A 96 -2.91 -12.03 28.11
N ASN A 97 -3.28 -11.98 29.38
CA ASN A 97 -2.65 -11.03 30.28
C ASN A 97 -1.22 -11.53 30.51
N THR A 98 -0.23 -10.78 30.01
CA THR A 98 1.18 -10.98 30.36
C THR A 98 1.55 -9.98 31.44
N SER A 99 0.72 -9.86 32.47
CA SER A 99 1.05 -9.10 33.67
C SER A 99 1.91 -9.99 34.57
N ILE A 100 3.21 -10.02 34.27
CA ILE A 100 4.22 -10.35 35.27
C ILE A 100 4.26 -9.18 36.25
N ASP A 101 3.95 -9.47 37.50
CA ASP A 101 3.90 -8.51 38.60
C ASP A 101 5.25 -7.78 38.70
N GLY A 102 5.26 -6.48 38.34
CA GLY A 102 6.44 -5.62 38.37
C GLY A 102 6.96 -5.08 37.03
N LEU A 103 6.41 -5.48 35.87
CA LEU A 103 6.77 -4.87 34.57
C LEU A 103 5.53 -4.36 33.85
N ALA A 104 5.30 -3.04 33.91
CA ALA A 104 4.28 -2.36 33.11
C ALA A 104 4.74 -2.25 31.64
N ILE A 105 4.72 -3.37 30.92
CA ILE A 105 4.89 -3.35 29.47
C ILE A 105 3.56 -2.89 28.89
N ASN A 106 3.51 -1.63 28.44
CA ASN A 106 2.38 -1.09 27.68
C ASN A 106 2.37 -1.73 26.27
N ALA A 107 2.03 -3.02 26.21
CA ALA A 107 1.87 -3.75 24.97
C ALA A 107 0.50 -3.39 24.37
N PRO A 108 0.44 -2.95 23.09
CA PRO A 108 -0.84 -2.64 22.45
C PRO A 108 -1.71 -3.89 22.41
N THR A 109 -2.91 -3.78 22.97
CA THR A 109 -3.93 -4.84 22.94
C THR A 109 -4.51 -4.98 21.53
N PHE A 110 -5.00 -6.17 21.18
CA PHE A 110 -5.56 -6.47 19.85
C PHE A 110 -6.70 -5.52 19.41
N SER A 111 -7.37 -4.84 20.36
CA SER A 111 -8.42 -3.86 20.09
C SER A 111 -7.92 -2.50 19.58
N ASP A 112 -6.66 -2.15 19.82
CA ASP A 112 -6.06 -0.89 19.33
C ASP A 112 -5.84 -0.90 17.80
N PHE A 113 -5.67 -2.10 17.22
CA PHE A 113 -5.49 -2.28 15.77
C PHE A 113 -6.74 -2.01 14.93
N GLY A 114 -7.93 -1.83 15.53
CA GLY A 114 -9.18 -1.66 14.79
C GLY A 114 -9.64 -0.22 14.58
N SER A 115 -9.16 0.74 15.39
CA SER A 115 -9.80 2.05 15.49
C SER A 115 -9.12 3.16 14.66
N ASN A 116 -7.80 3.10 14.47
CA ASN A 116 -7.02 4.17 13.82
C ASN A 116 -5.96 3.62 12.85
N GLN A 117 -6.32 2.62 12.04
CA GLN A 117 -5.42 2.15 11.00
C GLN A 117 -5.27 3.21 9.90
N GLN A 118 -4.14 3.90 9.91
CA GLN A 118 -3.63 4.63 8.75
C GLN A 118 -3.54 3.65 7.58
N ALA A 119 -4.19 3.97 6.48
CA ALA A 119 -4.24 3.09 5.33
C ALA A 119 -2.84 2.90 4.74
N MET A 120 -2.47 1.66 4.48
CA MET A 120 -1.24 1.33 3.77
C MET A 120 -1.49 1.41 2.26
N PRO A 121 -0.57 2.03 1.48
CA PRO A 121 -0.69 2.07 0.03
C PRO A 121 -0.42 0.69 -0.56
N LEU A 122 -1.28 0.26 -1.49
CA LEU A 122 -1.06 -0.94 -2.33
C LEU A 122 0.03 -0.68 -3.38
N TYR A 123 0.07 0.55 -3.91
CA TYR A 123 1.09 0.97 -4.87
C TYR A 123 1.62 2.35 -4.48
N ARG A 124 2.94 2.45 -4.35
CA ARG A 124 3.66 3.66 -3.95
C ARG A 124 4.61 4.07 -5.05
N VAL A 125 4.45 5.29 -5.54
CA VAL A 125 5.39 5.94 -6.45
C VAL A 125 6.33 6.81 -5.64
N GLU A 126 7.63 6.59 -5.77
CA GLU A 126 8.62 7.44 -5.10
C GLU A 126 8.60 8.86 -5.68
N PRO A 127 8.69 9.90 -4.84
CA PRO A 127 8.74 11.26 -5.32
C PRO A 127 10.06 11.53 -6.05
N ARG A 128 9.97 12.21 -7.18
CA ARG A 128 11.18 12.68 -7.88
C ARG A 128 11.89 13.73 -7.03
N TYR A 129 13.20 13.59 -6.89
CA TYR A 129 14.00 14.56 -6.15
C TYR A 129 14.01 15.93 -6.86
N PRO A 130 13.68 17.05 -6.20
CA PRO A 130 13.72 18.38 -6.81
C PRO A 130 15.14 18.77 -7.24
N ALA A 131 15.30 19.20 -8.49
CA ALA A 131 16.62 19.59 -9.03
C ALA A 131 17.31 20.71 -8.23
N LYS A 132 16.53 21.65 -7.66
CA LYS A 132 17.07 22.73 -6.80
C LYS A 132 17.62 22.21 -5.47
N ALA A 133 16.96 21.20 -4.89
CA ALA A 133 17.39 20.57 -3.65
C ALA A 133 18.64 19.70 -3.88
N LEU A 134 18.63 18.93 -4.97
CA LEU A 134 19.75 18.07 -5.38
C LEU A 134 21.05 18.86 -5.57
N LYS A 135 20.99 20.00 -6.29
CA LYS A 135 22.15 20.88 -6.48
C LYS A 135 22.70 21.48 -5.19
N ARG A 136 21.87 21.62 -4.16
CA ARG A 136 22.22 22.21 -2.87
C ARG A 136 22.59 21.17 -1.81
N GLY A 137 22.48 19.88 -2.13
CA GLY A 137 22.66 18.81 -1.15
C GLY A 137 21.65 18.88 0.00
N ALA A 138 20.50 19.53 -0.20
CA ALA A 138 19.52 19.75 0.88
C ALA A 138 18.63 18.52 1.00
N GLU A 139 18.53 17.94 2.20
CA GLU A 139 17.63 16.84 2.54
C GLU A 139 16.45 17.34 3.38
N GLY A 140 15.42 16.52 3.53
CA GLY A 140 14.24 16.96 4.26
C GLY A 140 13.08 15.96 4.32
N PHE A 141 11.93 16.45 4.76
CA PHE A 141 10.68 15.69 4.79
C PHE A 141 9.47 16.59 4.50
N VAL A 142 8.38 15.95 4.07
CA VAL A 142 7.06 16.56 3.88
C VAL A 142 6.01 15.66 4.51
N ILE A 143 5.17 16.24 5.36
CA ILE A 143 3.99 15.61 5.95
C ILE A 143 2.76 16.14 5.23
N MET A 144 1.95 15.24 4.70
CA MET A 144 0.74 15.57 3.95
C MET A 144 -0.46 14.86 4.54
N SER A 145 -1.59 15.55 4.63
CA SER A 145 -2.90 14.98 4.90
C SER A 145 -3.71 14.86 3.62
N PHE A 146 -4.53 13.82 3.50
CA PHE A 146 -5.36 13.55 2.34
C PHE A 146 -6.56 12.66 2.70
N THR A 147 -7.52 12.60 1.79
CA THR A 147 -8.66 11.70 1.85
C THR A 147 -8.47 10.61 0.81
N ILE A 148 -8.79 9.35 1.15
CA ILE A 148 -8.82 8.25 0.20
C ILE A 148 -10.24 8.11 -0.29
N ASP A 149 -10.45 8.26 -1.59
CA ASP A 149 -11.74 8.06 -2.24
C ASP A 149 -12.16 6.58 -2.26
N GLU A 150 -13.43 6.29 -2.57
CA GLU A 150 -13.99 4.93 -2.70
C GLU A 150 -13.23 4.09 -3.74
N THR A 151 -12.59 4.73 -4.71
CA THR A 151 -11.74 4.11 -5.73
C THR A 151 -10.31 3.81 -5.26
N GLY A 152 -9.95 4.16 -4.02
CA GLY A 152 -8.60 4.00 -3.47
C GLY A 152 -7.60 5.06 -3.93
N ARG A 153 -8.07 6.18 -4.50
CA ARG A 153 -7.21 7.28 -4.95
C ARG A 153 -7.12 8.38 -3.88
N PRO A 154 -5.92 8.94 -3.61
CA PRO A 154 -5.78 10.12 -2.77
C PRO A 154 -6.39 11.36 -3.42
N VAL A 155 -7.28 12.03 -2.70
CA VAL A 155 -7.92 13.30 -3.03
C VAL A 155 -7.75 14.30 -1.88
N ASP A 156 -8.01 15.59 -2.14
CA ASP A 156 -7.89 16.68 -1.16
C ASP A 156 -6.55 16.77 -0.42
N ILE A 157 -5.45 16.54 -1.14
CA ILE A 157 -4.09 16.53 -0.59
C ILE A 157 -3.72 17.93 -0.08
N LYS A 158 -3.38 18.02 1.20
CA LYS A 158 -2.90 19.23 1.89
C LYS A 158 -1.56 18.97 2.55
N VAL A 159 -0.67 19.94 2.53
CA VAL A 159 0.61 19.85 3.24
C VAL A 159 0.41 20.34 4.66
N THR A 160 0.66 19.48 5.64
CA THR A 160 0.57 19.81 7.06
C THR A 160 1.88 20.42 7.57
N ASP A 161 3.00 19.82 7.20
CA ASP A 161 4.33 20.32 7.55
C ASP A 161 5.36 19.95 6.49
N ALA A 162 6.41 20.75 6.40
CA ALA A 162 7.50 20.52 5.47
C ALA A 162 8.79 21.20 5.95
N ASN A 163 9.89 20.47 5.83
CA ASN A 163 11.21 20.99 6.13
C ASN A 163 12.23 20.46 5.13
N PRO A 164 12.96 21.34 4.42
CA PRO A 164 12.76 22.78 4.25
C PRO A 164 11.49 23.13 3.47
N ARG A 165 10.88 24.27 3.80
CA ARG A 165 9.68 24.79 3.13
C ARG A 165 9.94 25.21 1.69
N ARG A 166 8.92 25.07 0.84
CA ARG A 166 8.85 25.44 -0.58
C ARG A 166 9.90 24.74 -1.47
N MET A 167 10.36 23.56 -1.07
CA MET A 167 11.39 22.81 -1.77
C MET A 167 10.89 21.44 -2.25
N PHE A 168 10.24 20.69 -1.37
CA PHE A 168 9.86 19.30 -1.60
C PHE A 168 8.35 19.09 -1.81
N GLU A 169 7.52 20.05 -1.40
CA GLU A 169 6.06 19.90 -1.34
C GLU A 169 5.45 19.57 -2.69
N ARG A 170 5.93 20.23 -3.76
CA ARG A 170 5.40 20.05 -5.11
C ARG A 170 5.62 18.64 -5.64
N GLU A 171 6.83 18.10 -5.48
CA GLU A 171 7.14 16.75 -5.95
C GLU A 171 6.52 15.69 -5.04
N ALA A 172 6.43 15.94 -3.73
CA ALA A 172 5.73 15.08 -2.78
C ALA A 172 4.23 14.95 -3.13
N MET A 173 3.55 16.08 -3.39
CA MET A 173 2.14 16.09 -3.78
C MET A 173 1.92 15.37 -5.12
N ARG A 174 2.82 15.56 -6.09
CA ARG A 174 2.75 14.89 -7.39
C ARG A 174 2.91 13.38 -7.26
N ALA A 175 3.79 12.93 -6.38
CA ALA A 175 3.98 11.51 -6.11
C ALA A 175 2.74 10.90 -5.45
N LEU A 176 2.23 11.54 -4.38
CA LEU A 176 1.08 11.06 -3.63
C LEU A 176 -0.18 10.91 -4.50
N LYS A 177 -0.38 11.82 -5.46
CA LYS A 177 -1.48 11.73 -6.43
C LYS A 177 -1.48 10.43 -7.26
N ASN A 178 -0.31 9.83 -7.47
CA ASN A 178 -0.15 8.60 -8.25
C ASN A 178 -0.17 7.33 -7.37
N TRP A 179 -0.32 7.47 -6.06
CA TRP A 179 -0.42 6.31 -5.17
C TRP A 179 -1.79 5.65 -5.28
N LYS A 180 -1.83 4.36 -4.91
CA LYS A 180 -3.07 3.60 -4.80
C LYS A 180 -3.17 3.02 -3.41
N TYR A 181 -4.34 3.17 -2.82
CA TYR A 181 -4.69 2.66 -1.51
C TYR A 181 -5.82 1.64 -1.63
N GLN A 182 -5.90 0.75 -0.64
CA GLN A 182 -7.07 -0.08 -0.48
C GLN A 182 -8.22 0.78 0.11
N PRO A 183 -9.38 0.91 -0.57
CA PRO A 183 -10.52 1.61 0.00
C PRO A 183 -11.08 0.87 1.22
N LYS A 184 -11.65 1.61 2.17
CA LYS A 184 -12.38 0.98 3.29
C LYS A 184 -13.65 0.35 2.73
N VAL A 185 -13.92 -0.90 3.06
CA VAL A 185 -15.22 -1.51 2.81
C VAL A 185 -15.92 -1.68 4.14
N VAL A 186 -17.11 -1.10 4.27
CA VAL A 186 -18.01 -1.28 5.42
C VAL A 186 -19.34 -1.76 4.86
N ASP A 187 -19.85 -2.88 5.36
CA ASP A 187 -21.10 -3.49 4.89
C ASP A 187 -21.17 -3.74 3.36
N GLY A 188 -20.03 -4.10 2.77
CA GLY A 188 -19.91 -4.38 1.34
C GLY A 188 -19.87 -3.14 0.43
N LYS A 189 -19.91 -1.93 0.99
CA LYS A 189 -19.77 -0.66 0.25
C LYS A 189 -18.43 -0.02 0.53
N ALA A 190 -17.77 0.48 -0.53
CA ALA A 190 -16.57 1.27 -0.39
C ALA A 190 -16.93 2.64 0.22
N ILE A 191 -16.16 3.09 1.22
CA ILE A 191 -16.35 4.38 1.89
C ILE A 191 -15.03 5.16 1.83
N ALA A 192 -15.14 6.46 1.57
CA ALA A 192 -14.00 7.36 1.60
C ALA A 192 -13.41 7.48 3.03
N GLN A 193 -12.09 7.39 3.13
CA GLN A 193 -11.37 7.56 4.41
C GLN A 193 -10.75 8.95 4.49
N VAL A 194 -11.26 9.79 5.37
CA VAL A 194 -10.75 11.15 5.61
C VAL A 194 -9.61 11.17 6.64
N GLY A 195 -8.77 12.20 6.60
CA GLY A 195 -7.80 12.48 7.66
C GLY A 195 -6.53 11.63 7.62
N GLN A 196 -6.26 10.93 6.52
CA GLN A 196 -5.06 10.14 6.39
C GLN A 196 -3.84 11.03 6.26
N THR A 197 -2.76 10.68 6.95
CA THR A 197 -1.52 11.46 6.99
C THR A 197 -0.34 10.58 6.60
N VAL A 198 0.58 11.12 5.80
CA VAL A 198 1.79 10.42 5.39
C VAL A 198 2.99 11.36 5.46
N LYS A 199 4.12 10.82 5.94
CA LYS A 199 5.43 11.49 5.93
C LYS A 199 6.30 10.91 4.82
N LEU A 200 6.73 11.76 3.90
CA LEU A 200 7.70 11.42 2.85
C LEU A 200 9.05 12.04 3.21
N GLU A 201 10.09 11.22 3.30
CA GLU A 201 11.46 11.67 3.52
C GLU A 201 12.23 11.73 2.19
N PHE A 202 13.04 12.77 2.03
CA PHE A 202 13.90 13.01 0.89
C PHE A 202 15.35 12.96 1.36
N LYS A 203 16.02 11.84 1.07
CA LYS A 203 17.45 11.62 1.38
C LYS A 203 18.24 11.47 0.09
N LEU A 204 19.48 11.90 0.11
CA LEU A 204 20.41 11.71 -1.00
C LEU A 204 21.11 10.37 -0.82
N ALA A 205 21.31 9.66 -1.94
CA ALA A 205 22.17 8.49 -1.94
C ALA A 205 23.60 8.95 -1.63
N LYS A 206 24.21 8.34 -0.62
CA LYS A 206 25.54 8.66 -0.13
C LYS A 206 26.61 7.92 -0.93
#